data_AF-A0A955SG19-F1
#
_entry.id   AF-A0A955SG19-F1
#
_cell.length_a   1.000
_cell.length_b   1.000
_cell.length_c   1.000
_cell.angle_alpha   90.00
_cell.angle_beta   90.00
_cell.angle_gamma   90.00
#
_symmetry.space_group_name_H-M   'P 1'
#
loop_
_entity.id
_entity.type
_entity.pdbx_description
1 polymer ?
#
loop_
_entity_poly.entity_id
_entity_poly.type
_entity_poly.pdbx_seq_one_letter_code
_entity_poly.pdbx_strand_id
1 'polypeptide(L)'
;GNVLLIFGNRRDEERDIRGILSRDGGQTWETEKQMRLTTPVTGDFGYPSAVVMDDDLLIVHYMAGEGADTYDGTKAKCFATLVPIEEILKTTK
;
A
#
# COMPACT_ATOMS: atom_id res chain seq x y z
N GLY A 1 -0.13 5.89 20.61
CA GLY A 1 0.83 5.16 19.75
C GLY A 1 0.29 5.20 18.34
N ASN A 2 1.15 5.28 17.34
CA ASN A 2 0.72 5.34 15.94
C ASN A 2 0.38 3.93 15.43
N VAL A 3 -0.68 3.82 14.64
CA VAL A 3 -1.05 2.59 13.92
C VAL A 3 -1.25 2.94 12.45
N LEU A 4 -0.58 2.21 11.56
CA LEU A 4 -0.76 2.33 10.12
C LEU A 4 -1.62 1.17 9.63
N LEU A 5 -2.64 1.48 8.85
CA LEU A 5 -3.42 0.49 8.10
C LEU A 5 -3.10 0.65 6.61
N ILE A 6 -2.70 -0.44 5.96
CA ILE A 6 -2.41 -0.49 4.53
C ILE A 6 -3.42 -1.38 3.80
N PHE A 7 -3.79 -1.00 2.59
CA PHE A 7 -4.80 -1.67 1.79
C PHE A 7 -4.62 -1.35 0.32
N GLY A 8 -5.10 -2.21 -0.58
CA GLY A 8 -5.04 -1.92 -2.01
C GLY A 8 -6.25 -1.11 -2.48
N ASN A 9 -6.00 -0.04 -3.24
CA ASN A 9 -7.02 0.74 -3.93
C ASN A 9 -7.52 0.00 -5.17
N ARG A 10 -8.80 -0.36 -5.18
CA ARG A 10 -9.48 -0.92 -6.36
C ARG A 10 -10.50 0.03 -6.98
N ARG A 11 -10.67 1.23 -6.42
CA ARG A 11 -11.73 2.14 -6.82
C ARG A 11 -11.34 2.99 -8.02
N ASP A 12 -10.09 3.45 -8.05
CA ASP A 12 -9.59 4.37 -9.09
C ASP A 12 -8.75 3.62 -10.12
N GLU A 13 -8.60 4.19 -11.32
CA GLU A 13 -7.74 3.64 -12.39
C GLU A 13 -6.31 3.35 -11.89
N GLU A 14 -5.89 4.07 -10.86
CA GLU A 14 -4.63 3.87 -10.16
C GLU A 14 -4.73 2.75 -9.11
N ARG A 15 -4.51 1.52 -9.58
CA ARG A 15 -4.44 0.30 -8.75
C ARG A 15 -3.13 0.27 -7.96
N ASP A 16 -3.16 0.72 -6.70
CA ASP A 16 -1.98 0.82 -5.84
C ASP A 16 -2.25 0.38 -4.40
N ILE A 17 -1.21 0.36 -3.57
CA ILE A 17 -1.33 0.26 -2.11
C ILE A 17 -1.41 1.66 -1.50
N ARG A 18 -2.45 1.86 -0.67
CA ARG A 18 -2.70 3.06 0.12
C ARG A 18 -2.49 2.79 1.60
N GLY A 19 -2.32 3.85 2.37
CA GLY A 19 -2.31 3.79 3.83
C GLY A 19 -3.05 4.94 4.49
N ILE A 20 -3.60 4.67 5.68
CA ILE A 20 -4.19 5.67 6.59
C ILE A 20 -3.60 5.51 7.99
N LEU A 21 -3.44 6.63 8.69
CA LEU A 21 -2.80 6.67 10.00
C LEU A 21 -3.84 6.87 11.11
N SER A 22 -3.65 6.15 12.20
CA SER A 22 -4.22 6.47 13.50
C SER A 22 -3.10 6.94 14.42
N ARG A 23 -3.33 8.04 15.16
CA ARG A 23 -2.36 8.60 16.11
C ARG A 23 -2.68 8.25 17.57
N ASP A 24 -3.82 7.61 17.81
CA ASP A 24 -4.40 7.36 19.13
C ASP A 24 -4.61 5.86 19.41
N GLY A 25 -3.80 5.00 18.78
CA GLY A 25 -3.83 3.56 19.00
C GLY A 25 -4.97 2.83 18.29
N GLY A 26 -5.49 3.39 17.20
CA GLY A 26 -6.53 2.79 16.36
C GLY A 26 -7.95 3.23 16.70
N GLN A 27 -8.13 4.25 17.55
CA GLN A 27 -9.46 4.74 17.93
C GLN A 27 -10.06 5.65 16.86
N THR A 28 -9.24 6.55 16.30
CA THR A 28 -9.60 7.41 15.17
C THR A 28 -8.59 7.28 14.03
N TRP A 29 -9.06 7.55 12.80
CA TRP A 29 -8.29 7.35 11.57
C TRP A 29 -8.38 8.58 10.67
N GLU A 30 -7.26 8.96 10.06
CA GLU A 30 -7.19 10.07 9.09
C GLU A 30 -7.68 9.64 7.69
N THR A 31 -8.96 9.28 7.56
CA THR A 31 -9.55 8.66 6.34
C THR A 31 -9.50 9.55 5.09
N GLU A 32 -9.52 10.87 5.28
CA GLU A 32 -9.40 11.85 4.19
C GLU A 32 -7.96 12.01 3.68
N LYS A 33 -6.96 11.41 4.37
CA LYS A 33 -5.53 11.54 4.07
C LYS A 33 -4.92 10.21 3.64
N GLN A 34 -5.49 9.61 2.61
CA GLN A 34 -4.95 8.37 2.05
C GLN A 34 -3.61 8.62 1.37
N MET A 35 -2.55 8.03 1.93
CA MET A 35 -1.21 8.07 1.38
C MET A 35 -1.08 7.03 0.27
N ARG A 36 -0.53 7.41 -0.88
CA ARG A 36 -0.06 6.42 -1.87
C ARG A 36 1.29 5.89 -1.43
N LEU A 37 1.39 4.57 -1.22
CA LEU A 37 2.60 3.93 -0.70
C LEU A 37 3.36 3.12 -1.75
N THR A 38 2.77 2.88 -2.92
CA THR A 38 3.39 2.11 -4.01
C THR A 38 3.03 2.73 -5.36
N THR A 39 3.83 2.45 -6.38
CA THR A 39 3.50 2.81 -7.76
C THR A 39 2.28 2.00 -8.23
N PRO A 40 1.34 2.61 -8.98
CA PRO A 40 0.22 1.88 -9.56
C PRO A 40 0.65 0.75 -10.49
N VAL A 41 -0.14 -0.31 -10.50
CA VAL A 41 -0.05 -1.44 -11.42
C VAL A 41 -1.27 -1.49 -12.33
N THR A 42 -1.25 -2.38 -13.32
CA THR A 42 -2.41 -2.70 -14.16
C THR A 42 -2.92 -4.10 -13.83
N GLY A 43 -4.14 -4.41 -14.24
CA GLY A 43 -4.75 -5.72 -14.03
C GLY A 43 -5.06 -6.07 -12.56
N ASP A 44 -5.25 -7.35 -12.30
CA ASP A 44 -5.44 -7.87 -10.95
C ASP A 44 -4.14 -7.80 -10.13
N PHE A 45 -4.28 -7.47 -8.85
CA PHE A 45 -3.16 -7.40 -7.92
C PHE A 45 -3.58 -7.84 -6.53
N GLY A 46 -2.62 -8.33 -5.74
CA GLY A 46 -2.86 -8.91 -4.42
C GLY A 46 -3.10 -7.88 -3.31
N TYR A 47 -3.54 -8.37 -2.17
CA TYR A 47 -3.47 -7.62 -0.92
C TYR A 47 -2.00 -7.44 -0.48
N PRO A 48 -1.65 -6.30 0.12
CA PRO A 48 -0.29 -6.07 0.57
C PRO A 48 0.04 -6.89 1.83
N SER A 49 1.31 -7.21 2.00
CA SER A 49 1.92 -7.55 3.28
C SER A 49 3.07 -6.59 3.56
N ALA A 50 3.32 -6.26 4.82
CA ALA A 50 4.40 -5.34 5.15
C ALA A 50 5.12 -5.71 6.45
N VAL A 51 6.36 -5.26 6.55
CA VAL A 51 7.21 -5.41 7.74
C VAL A 51 8.03 -4.14 7.94
N VAL A 52 8.20 -3.74 9.19
CA VAL A 52 9.13 -2.67 9.56
C VAL A 52 10.55 -3.22 9.49
N MET A 53 11.43 -2.51 8.79
CA MET A 53 12.84 -2.83 8.62
C MET A 53 13.62 -1.56 8.95
N ASP A 54 14.18 -1.50 10.15
CA ASP A 54 14.85 -0.31 10.70
C ASP A 54 13.93 0.94 10.62
N ASP A 55 14.34 1.97 9.88
CA ASP A 55 13.61 3.23 9.70
C ASP A 55 12.65 3.21 8.50
N ASP A 56 12.52 2.07 7.82
CA ASP A 56 11.68 1.89 6.63
C ASP A 56 10.54 0.89 6.87
N LEU A 57 9.48 1.05 6.08
CA LEU A 57 8.44 0.05 5.91
C LEU A 57 8.63 -0.64 4.55
N LEU A 58 8.88 -1.95 4.57
CA LEU A 58 8.86 -2.78 3.38
C LEU A 58 7.44 -3.25 3.11
N ILE A 59 6.89 -2.94 1.93
CA ILE A 59 5.58 -3.38 1.46
C ILE A 59 5.76 -4.30 0.26
N VAL A 60 5.12 -5.47 0.30
CA VAL A 60 5.12 -6.45 -0.78
C VAL A 60 3.71 -6.71 -1.28
N HIS A 61 3.54 -6.76 -2.61
CA HIS A 61 2.31 -7.19 -3.26
C HIS A 61 2.63 -7.81 -4.64
N TYR A 62 1.68 -8.54 -5.23
CA TYR A 62 1.82 -9.10 -6.57
C TYR A 62 0.87 -8.42 -7.56
N MET A 63 1.23 -8.47 -8.84
CA MET A 63 0.35 -8.25 -9.99
C MET A 63 0.21 -9.58 -10.74
N ALA A 64 -1.03 -10.00 -11.01
CA ALA A 64 -1.33 -11.30 -11.61
C ALA A 64 -1.25 -11.30 -13.15
N GLY A 65 -0.98 -10.15 -13.78
CA GLY A 65 -0.99 -9.97 -15.23
C GLY A 65 -1.68 -8.65 -15.59
N GLU A 66 -1.82 -8.36 -16.88
CA GLU A 66 -2.47 -7.11 -17.33
C GLU A 66 -4.00 -7.20 -17.31
N GLY A 67 -4.56 -8.42 -17.27
CA GLY A 67 -6.01 -8.64 -17.22
C GLY A 67 -6.60 -8.34 -15.84
N ALA A 68 -7.81 -7.79 -15.81
CA ALA A 68 -8.46 -7.33 -14.58
C ALA A 68 -8.84 -8.45 -13.61
N ASP A 69 -9.15 -9.65 -14.10
CA ASP A 69 -9.59 -10.81 -13.31
C ASP A 69 -8.97 -12.13 -13.83
N THR A 70 -7.81 -12.06 -14.49
CA THR A 70 -7.16 -13.22 -15.10
C THR A 70 -5.69 -13.29 -14.76
N TYR A 71 -5.22 -14.48 -14.40
CA TYR A 71 -3.81 -14.75 -14.18
C TYR A 71 -3.07 -14.99 -15.50
N ASP A 72 -1.98 -14.27 -15.70
CA ASP A 72 -0.96 -14.48 -16.73
C ASP A 72 0.42 -14.59 -16.07
N GLY A 73 0.87 -15.81 -15.85
CA GLY A 73 2.17 -16.10 -15.24
C GLY A 73 3.38 -15.60 -16.04
N THR A 74 3.23 -15.28 -17.33
CA THR A 74 4.32 -14.74 -18.15
C THR A 74 4.52 -13.24 -17.93
N LYS A 75 3.51 -12.57 -17.35
CA LYS A 75 3.50 -11.13 -17.06
C LYS A 75 3.41 -10.82 -15.57
N ALA A 76 3.08 -11.80 -14.74
CA ALA A 76 2.97 -11.66 -13.30
C ALA A 76 4.27 -11.12 -12.69
N LYS A 77 4.13 -10.21 -11.72
CA LYS A 77 5.25 -9.54 -11.04
C LYS A 77 5.01 -9.51 -9.54
N CYS A 78 6.10 -9.59 -8.78
CA CYS A 78 6.10 -9.26 -7.36
C CYS A 78 6.80 -7.90 -7.21
N PHE A 79 6.20 -7.01 -6.43
CA PHE A 79 6.73 -5.69 -6.12
C PHE A 79 7.10 -5.62 -4.65
N ALA A 80 8.25 -5.02 -4.38
CA ALA A 80 8.75 -4.71 -3.05
C ALA A 80 9.09 -3.22 -3.02
N THR A 81 8.44 -2.47 -2.12
CA THR A 81 8.62 -1.01 -1.98
C THR A 81 9.04 -0.70 -0.57
N LEU A 82 10.15 0.02 -0.42
CA LEU A 82 10.57 0.62 0.85
C LEU A 82 10.02 2.04 0.92
N VAL A 83 9.42 2.38 2.06
CA VAL A 83 8.92 3.73 2.35
C VAL A 83 9.50 4.18 3.70
N PRO A 84 10.19 5.33 3.78
CA PRO A 84 10.68 5.85 5.04
C PRO A 84 9.55 6.10 6.02
N ILE A 85 9.69 5.60 7.25
CA ILE A 85 8.68 5.78 8.30
C ILE A 85 8.48 7.26 8.60
N GLU A 86 9.55 8.06 8.52
CA GLU A 86 9.43 9.50 8.72
C GLU A 86 8.51 10.18 7.70
N GLU A 87 8.48 9.73 6.44
CA GLU A 87 7.57 10.26 5.42
C GLU A 87 6.12 9.90 5.73
N ILE A 88 5.88 8.67 6.21
CA ILE A 88 4.55 8.20 6.65
C ILE A 88 4.04 9.01 7.85
N LEU A 89 4.94 9.44 8.74
CA LEU A 89 4.56 10.20 9.93
C LEU A 89 4.42 11.70 9.66
N LYS A 90 5.12 12.24 8.65
CA LYS A 90 5.11 13.65 8.21
C LYS A 90 3.81 14.08 7.55
N THR A 91 2.96 13.16 7.11
CA THR A 91 1.62 13.47 6.55
C THR A 91 0.82 14.25 7.60
N THR A 92 0.81 15.58 7.47
CA THR A 92 0.45 16.53 8.51
C THR A 92 -1.04 16.50 8.85
N LYS A 93 -1.38 16.90 10.09
CA LYS A 93 -2.73 17.29 10.53
C LYS A 93 -3.35 18.35 9.63
#